data_AF-A0AAE1S1B4-F1
#
_entry.id   AF-A0AAE1S1B4-F1
#
_cell.length_a   1.000
_cell.length_b   1.000
_cell.length_c   1.000
_cell.angle_alpha   90.00
_cell.angle_beta   90.00
_cell.angle_gamma   90.00
#
_symmetry.space_group_name_H-M   'P 1'
#
loop_
_entity.id
_entity.type
_entity.pdbx_description
1 polymer ?
#
loop_
_entity_poly.entity_id
_entity_poly.type
_entity_poly.pdbx_seq_one_letter_code
_entity_poly.pdbx_strand_id
1 'polypeptide(L)'
;MAPNPPSPEEFPTACSEILMEFSDHIMKLGKSMFELLSEGLGLNPSHLNDMDCAEGLSVLGHYYPVCPQPELTIGINKHSDNDFISAFTR
;
A
#
# COMPACT_ATOMS: atom_id res chain seq x y z
N MET A 1 3.49 -7.47 4.73
CA MET A 1 2.88 -7.85 3.44
C MET A 1 1.95 -9.01 3.67
N ALA A 2 0.77 -8.99 3.09
CA ALA A 2 -0.27 -9.95 3.42
C ALA A 2 -0.27 -11.19 2.52
N PRO A 3 -0.90 -12.29 2.98
CA PRO A 3 -1.35 -12.54 4.35
C PRO A 3 -0.23 -13.00 5.29
N ASN A 4 0.92 -13.40 4.74
CA ASN A 4 2.09 -13.82 5.50
C ASN A 4 3.25 -12.92 5.09
N PRO A 5 3.75 -12.05 5.99
CA PRO A 5 4.88 -11.20 5.64
C PRO A 5 6.11 -12.07 5.35
N PRO A 6 6.85 -11.79 4.27
CA PRO A 6 8.13 -12.44 4.03
C PRO A 6 9.09 -12.09 5.16
N SER A 7 10.06 -12.96 5.41
CA SER A 7 11.05 -12.75 6.45
C SER A 7 11.95 -11.56 6.07
N PRO A 8 12.53 -10.84 7.05
CA PRO A 8 13.38 -9.69 6.79
C PRO A 8 14.57 -10.04 5.87
N GLU A 9 15.06 -11.27 5.94
CA GLU A 9 16.18 -11.78 5.15
C GLU A 9 15.84 -11.98 3.66
N GLU A 10 14.55 -11.98 3.29
CA GLU A 10 14.10 -12.05 1.90
C GLU A 10 14.22 -10.69 1.19
N PHE A 11 14.43 -9.60 1.92
CA PHE A 11 14.62 -8.25 1.38
C PHE A 11 16.11 -7.88 1.25
N PRO A 12 16.45 -6.97 0.32
CA PRO A 12 17.77 -6.37 0.28
C PRO A 12 18.12 -5.74 1.63
N THR A 13 19.33 -6.01 2.14
CA THR A 13 19.80 -5.48 3.44
C THR A 13 19.69 -3.96 3.52
N ALA A 14 19.84 -3.26 2.40
CA ALA A 14 19.74 -1.80 2.32
C ALA A 14 18.35 -1.24 2.67
N CYS A 15 17.29 -2.05 2.58
CA CYS A 15 15.92 -1.57 2.81
C CYS A 15 15.05 -2.47 3.68
N SER A 16 15.54 -3.65 4.13
CA SER A 16 14.74 -4.60 4.91
C SER A 16 14.10 -3.97 6.16
N GLU A 17 14.91 -3.38 7.05
CA GLU A 17 14.40 -2.75 8.28
C GLU A 17 13.44 -1.58 7.97
N ILE A 18 13.81 -0.75 6.98
CA ILE A 18 13.02 0.41 6.56
C ILE A 18 11.65 -0.02 6.02
N LEU A 19 11.62 -1.08 5.19
CA LEU A 19 10.37 -1.60 4.61
C LEU A 19 9.46 -2.21 5.68
N MET A 20 10.02 -2.89 6.68
CA MET A 20 9.24 -3.41 7.80
C MET A 20 8.60 -2.28 8.59
N GLU A 21 9.40 -1.31 9.03
CA GLU A 21 8.91 -0.16 9.78
C GLU A 21 7.86 0.62 8.98
N PHE A 22 8.14 0.87 7.70
CA PHE A 22 7.19 1.51 6.79
C PHE A 22 5.87 0.74 6.71
N SER A 23 5.93 -0.58 6.56
CA SER A 23 4.73 -1.42 6.44
C SER A 23 3.86 -1.36 7.71
N ASP A 24 4.47 -1.33 8.89
CA ASP A 24 3.74 -1.17 10.16
C ASP A 24 3.02 0.18 10.26
N HIS A 25 3.66 1.25 9.79
CA HIS A 25 3.06 2.58 9.77
C HIS A 25 1.91 2.66 8.76
N ILE A 26 2.08 2.10 7.56
CA ILE A 26 1.02 2.08 6.53
C ILE A 26 -0.16 1.22 6.97
N MET A 27 0.05 0.09 7.64
CA MET A 27 -1.04 -0.72 8.20
C MET A 27 -1.89 0.08 9.20
N LYS A 28 -1.24 0.80 10.13
CA LYS A 28 -1.93 1.64 11.11
C LYS A 28 -2.71 2.76 10.42
N LEU A 29 -2.11 3.41 9.43
CA LEU A 29 -2.77 4.44 8.64
C LEU A 29 -3.99 3.89 7.90
N GLY A 30 -3.85 2.75 7.22
CA GLY A 30 -4.95 2.08 6.51
C GLY A 30 -6.14 1.79 7.42
N LYS A 31 -5.88 1.21 8.61
CA LYS A 31 -6.93 0.93 9.61
C LYS A 31 -7.68 2.19 10.04
N SER A 32 -6.96 3.28 10.32
CA SER A 32 -7.60 4.56 10.66
C SER A 32 -8.35 5.18 9.48
N MET A 33 -7.87 5.02 8.25
CA MET A 33 -8.61 5.48 7.05
C MET A 33 -9.92 4.71 6.87
N PHE A 34 -9.92 3.39 7.10
CA PHE A 34 -11.14 2.59 7.05
C PHE A 34 -12.16 2.99 8.13
N GLU A 35 -11.70 3.40 9.31
CA GLU A 35 -12.57 3.94 10.36
C GLU A 35 -13.27 5.22 9.91
N LEU A 36 -12.49 6.18 9.41
CA LEU A 36 -13.01 7.46 8.91
C LEU A 36 -13.94 7.28 7.70
N LEU A 37 -13.63 6.35 6.79
CA LEU A 37 -14.50 6.04 5.66
C LEU A 37 -15.81 5.40 6.12
N SER A 38 -15.76 4.49 7.11
CA SER A 38 -16.96 3.89 7.68
C SER A 38 -17.86 4.95 8.31
N GLU A 39 -17.28 5.88 9.08
CA GLU A 39 -18.01 7.03 9.63
C GLU A 39 -18.62 7.92 8.55
N GLY A 40 -17.85 8.24 7.49
CA GLY A 40 -18.32 9.05 6.37
C GLY A 40 -19.48 8.41 5.59
N LEU A 41 -19.58 7.08 5.62
CA LEU A 41 -20.69 6.30 5.06
C LEU A 41 -21.87 6.14 6.02
N GLY A 42 -21.80 6.68 7.24
CA GLY A 42 -22.82 6.54 8.28
C GLY A 42 -22.87 5.16 8.93
N LEU A 43 -21.77 4.40 8.85
CA LEU A 43 -21.62 3.07 9.43
C LEU A 43 -20.94 3.16 10.81
N ASN A 44 -20.89 2.02 11.52
CA ASN A 44 -20.02 1.92 12.68
C ASN A 44 -18.55 2.14 12.25
N PRO A 45 -17.74 2.95 12.96
CA PRO A 45 -16.33 3.15 12.62
C PRO A 45 -15.57 1.85 12.37
N SER A 46 -15.84 0.77 13.11
CA SER A 46 -15.11 -0.50 12.91
C SER A 46 -15.55 -1.30 11.69
N HIS A 47 -16.65 -0.92 11.01
CA HIS A 47 -17.34 -1.79 10.04
C HIS A 47 -16.43 -2.35 8.94
N LEU A 48 -15.65 -1.51 8.28
CA LEU A 48 -14.75 -1.98 7.20
C LEU A 48 -13.56 -2.78 7.73
N ASN A 49 -13.06 -2.45 8.93
CA ASN A 49 -12.01 -3.24 9.58
C ASN A 49 -12.53 -4.63 10.00
N ASP A 50 -13.77 -4.72 10.50
CA ASP A 50 -14.44 -5.96 10.89
C ASP A 50 -14.77 -6.86 9.68
N MET A 51 -14.77 -6.30 8.47
CA MET A 51 -14.87 -7.03 7.21
C MET A 51 -13.49 -7.49 6.68
N ASP A 52 -12.43 -7.35 7.48
CA ASP A 52 -11.06 -7.67 7.14
C ASP A 52 -10.49 -6.85 5.96
N CYS A 53 -11.07 -5.69 5.62
CA CYS A 53 -10.60 -4.85 4.51
C CYS A 53 -9.14 -4.36 4.69
N ALA A 54 -8.66 -4.32 5.93
CA ALA A 54 -7.33 -3.85 6.30
C ALA A 54 -6.30 -4.97 6.54
N GLU A 55 -6.66 -6.24 6.37
CA GLU A 55 -5.73 -7.37 6.63
C GLU A 55 -4.71 -7.56 5.49
N GLY A 56 -4.99 -6.97 4.32
CA GLY A 56 -4.15 -6.98 3.14
C GLY A 56 -3.19 -5.79 3.07
N LEU A 57 -1.88 -6.02 2.91
CA LEU A 57 -0.93 -4.98 2.49
C LEU A 57 0.05 -5.48 1.43
N SER A 58 0.10 -4.75 0.32
CA SER A 58 1.13 -4.85 -0.71
C SER A 58 1.94 -3.55 -0.72
N VAL A 59 3.25 -3.65 -0.86
CA VAL A 59 4.15 -2.49 -0.98
C VAL A 59 4.90 -2.61 -2.30
N LEU A 60 4.73 -1.64 -3.19
CA LEU A 60 5.39 -1.60 -4.49
C LEU A 60 6.39 -0.46 -4.57
N GLY A 61 7.66 -0.80 -4.84
CA GLY A 61 8.70 0.16 -5.14
C GLY A 61 8.78 0.43 -6.64
N HIS A 62 8.28 1.58 -7.09
CA HIS A 62 8.39 1.98 -8.48
C HIS A 62 9.68 2.77 -8.74
N TYR A 63 10.49 2.32 -9.70
CA TYR A 63 11.67 3.04 -10.18
C TYR A 63 11.53 3.30 -11.68
N TYR A 64 11.36 4.58 -12.05
CA TYR A 64 11.25 5.03 -13.43
C TYR A 64 12.57 5.68 -13.88
N PRO A 65 13.46 4.95 -14.58
CA PRO A 65 14.73 5.52 -15.03
C PRO A 65 14.52 6.58 -16.11
N VAL A 66 15.58 7.36 -16.38
CA VAL A 66 15.57 8.36 -17.47
C VAL A 66 15.27 7.67 -18.80
N CYS A 67 14.27 8.18 -19.52
CA CYS A 67 13.91 7.71 -20.86
C CYS A 67 14.42 8.72 -21.92
N PRO A 68 15.14 8.27 -22.97
CA PRO A 68 15.58 9.14 -24.06
C PRO A 68 14.44 9.73 -24.89
N GLN A 69 13.28 9.07 -24.92
CA GLN A 69 12.10 9.45 -25.71
C GLN A 69 10.82 9.32 -24.86
N PRO A 70 10.65 10.17 -23.83
CA PRO A 70 9.53 10.07 -22.88
C PRO A 70 8.15 10.23 -23.54
N GLU A 71 8.07 10.88 -24.70
CA GLU A 71 6.85 11.05 -25.49
C GLU A 71 6.38 9.77 -26.19
N LEU A 72 7.23 8.74 -26.30
CA LEU A 72 6.93 7.47 -26.95
C LEU A 72 6.68 6.32 -25.97
N THR A 73 6.70 6.58 -24.66
CA THR A 73 6.54 5.55 -23.64
C THR A 73 5.70 6.03 -22.46
N ILE A 74 5.39 5.12 -21.55
CA ILE A 74 4.72 5.41 -20.28
C ILE A 74 5.30 4.50 -19.19
N GLY A 75 5.50 5.04 -17.99
CA GLY A 75 6.02 4.26 -16.86
C GLY A 75 5.05 3.20 -16.36
N ILE A 76 3.77 3.56 -16.24
CA ILE A 76 2.68 2.66 -15.87
C ILE A 76 1.45 3.00 -16.72
N ASN A 77 0.83 1.97 -17.31
CA ASN A 77 -0.34 2.16 -18.16
C ASN A 77 -1.54 2.67 -17.34
N LYS A 78 -2.53 3.26 -18.01
CA LYS A 78 -3.80 3.63 -17.38
C LYS A 78 -4.48 2.36 -16.84
N HIS A 79 -4.79 2.36 -15.55
CA HIS A 79 -5.46 1.26 -14.85
C HIS A 79 -6.28 1.79 -13.67
N SER A 80 -6.97 0.87 -13.00
CA SER A 80 -7.53 1.06 -11.67
C SER A 80 -6.93 -0.01 -10.77
N ASP A 81 -6.54 0.37 -9.57
CA ASP A 81 -6.05 -0.59 -8.58
C ASP A 81 -7.19 -1.52 -8.16
N ASN A 82 -6.83 -2.75 -7.82
CA ASN A 82 -7.77 -3.79 -7.40
C ASN A 82 -7.92 -3.87 -5.87
N ASP A 83 -7.24 -2.99 -5.14
CA ASP A 83 -7.28 -2.89 -3.69
C ASP A 83 -8.38 -1.94 -3.20
N PHE A 84 -8.57 -1.88 -1.89
CA PHE A 84 -9.55 -0.99 -1.26
C PHE A 84 -9.03 0.46 -1.20
N ILE A 85 -7.77 0.64 -0.82
CA ILE A 85 -7.12 1.94 -0.64
C ILE A 85 -5.64 1.80 -1.03
N SER A 86 -5.22 2.59 -2.01
CA SER A 86 -3.82 2.76 -2.38
C SER A 86 -3.24 4.06 -1.79
N ALA A 87 -2.11 3.94 -1.09
CA ALA A 87 -1.38 5.07 -0.52
C ALA A 87 -0.06 5.28 -1.29
N PHE A 88 0.12 6.48 -1.86
CA PHE A 88 1.31 6.83 -2.65
C PHE A 88 2.27 7.70 -1.84
N THR A 89 3.54 7.29 -1.77
CA THR A 89 4.63 8.10 -1.24
C THR A 89 5.51 8.62 -2.37
N ARG A 90 6.17 9.77 -2.15
CA ARG A 90 7.10 10.36 -3.12
C ARG A 90 8.51 9.82 -2.96
#